data_AF-A0AAT9IZ37-F1
#
_entry.id   AF-A0AAT9IZ37-F1
#
_cell.length_a   1.000
_cell.length_b   1.000
_cell.length_c   1.000
_cell.angle_alpha   90.00
_cell.angle_beta   90.00
_cell.angle_gamma   90.00
#
_symmetry.space_group_name_H-M   'P 1'
#
loop_
_entity.id
_entity.type
_entity.pdbx_description
1 polymer ?
#
loop_
_entity_poly.entity_id
_entity_poly.type
_entity_poly.pdbx_seq_one_letter_code
_entity_poly.pdbx_strand_id
1 'polypeptide(L)'
;MLVPTKKTASQTDSLVTFLNEALALDPEFMQAMASHRPRCNQALADHPNIQVGIARNGGFETSFVGLINGFLALQDEARLAVCYDETGRIIEFMRI
;
A
#
# COMPACT_ATOMS: atom_id res chain seq x y z
N MET A 1 26.06 27.47 11.38
CA MET A 1 24.63 27.45 11.74
C MET A 1 23.92 26.82 10.55
N LEU A 2 23.55 25.53 10.64
CA LEU A 2 22.84 24.83 9.56
C LEU A 2 21.37 25.19 9.66
N VAL A 3 20.83 25.81 8.62
CA VAL A 3 19.39 26.03 8.48
C VAL A 3 18.76 24.65 8.26
N PRO A 4 17.80 24.18 9.08
CA PRO A 4 17.11 22.94 8.79
C PRO A 4 16.25 23.18 7.54
N THR A 5 16.70 22.66 6.39
CA THR A 5 15.87 22.57 5.20
C THR A 5 14.68 21.70 5.55
N LYS A 6 13.47 22.29 5.54
CA LYS A 6 12.21 21.55 5.61
C LYS A 6 12.27 20.46 4.56
N LYS A 7 12.45 19.20 4.97
CA LYS A 7 12.32 18.05 4.07
C LYS A 7 10.86 18.07 3.62
N THR A 8 10.61 18.39 2.36
CA THR A 8 9.27 18.19 1.78
C THR A 8 8.93 16.71 1.97
N ALA A 9 7.72 16.42 2.45
CA ALA A 9 7.26 15.05 2.67
C ALA A 9 7.46 14.23 1.38
N SER A 10 7.94 12.99 1.50
CA SER A 10 8.05 12.12 0.32
C SER A 10 6.66 11.85 -0.27
N GLN A 11 6.61 11.35 -1.50
CA GLN A 11 5.32 10.94 -2.08
C GLN A 11 4.69 9.81 -1.24
N THR A 12 5.52 8.91 -0.72
CA THR A 12 5.06 7.88 0.22
C THR A 12 4.52 8.45 1.52
N ASP A 13 5.21 9.42 2.15
CA ASP A 13 4.71 10.05 3.38
C ASP A 13 3.37 10.76 3.13
N SER A 14 3.26 11.47 2.01
CA SER A 14 2.02 12.16 1.63
C SER A 14 0.87 11.19 1.41
N LEU A 15 1.14 10.04 0.78
CA LEU A 15 0.14 8.99 0.57
C LEU A 15 -0.24 8.30 1.88
N VAL A 16 0.72 8.04 2.77
CA VAL A 16 0.47 7.50 4.11
C VAL A 16 -0.48 8.41 4.89
N THR A 17 -0.21 9.72 4.91
CA THR A 17 -1.11 10.68 5.56
C THR A 17 -2.52 10.62 4.96
N PHE A 18 -2.63 10.69 3.64
CA PHE A 18 -3.92 10.64 2.95
C PHE A 18 -4.71 9.34 3.24
N LEU A 19 -4.05 8.18 3.23
CA LEU A 19 -4.72 6.90 3.47
C LEU A 19 -5.17 6.74 4.93
N ASN A 20 -4.41 7.29 5.89
CA ASN A 20 -4.84 7.31 7.29
C ASN A 20 -5.98 8.30 7.55
N GLU A 21 -6.02 9.45 6.85
CA GLU A 21 -7.17 10.34 6.87
C GLU A 21 -8.42 9.63 6.31
N ALA A 22 -8.29 8.90 5.19
CA ALA A 22 -9.38 8.10 4.64
C ALA A 22 -9.82 6.97 5.59
N LEU A 23 -8.88 6.30 6.25
CA LEU A 23 -9.16 5.27 7.25
C LEU A 23 -9.95 5.83 8.43
N ALA A 24 -9.62 7.02 8.90
CA ALA A 24 -10.34 7.67 9.99
C ALA A 24 -11.78 8.06 9.60
N LEU A 25 -12.04 8.34 8.33
CA LEU A 25 -13.36 8.66 7.80
C LEU A 25 -14.23 7.43 7.60
N ASP A 26 -13.69 6.35 7.03
CA ASP A 26 -14.41 5.10 6.77
C ASP A 26 -13.49 3.87 6.89
N PRO A 27 -13.41 3.29 8.11
CA PRO A 27 -12.57 2.12 8.35
C PRO A 27 -13.00 0.88 7.58
N GLU A 28 -14.30 0.67 7.39
CA GLU A 28 -14.84 -0.53 6.73
C GLU A 28 -14.57 -0.51 5.23
N PHE A 29 -14.73 0.65 4.59
CA PHE A 29 -14.35 0.85 3.20
C PHE A 29 -12.84 0.61 3.00
N MET A 30 -12.00 1.18 3.85
CA MET A 30 -10.55 1.00 3.74
C MET A 30 -10.12 -0.45 4.01
N GLN A 31 -10.78 -1.13 4.94
CA GLN A 31 -10.63 -2.57 5.15
C GLN A 31 -10.92 -3.35 3.86
N ALA A 32 -12.06 -3.09 3.23
CA ALA A 32 -12.46 -3.78 2.00
C ALA A 32 -11.45 -3.51 0.87
N MET A 33 -11.03 -2.25 0.68
CA MET A 33 -10.08 -1.85 -0.36
C MET A 33 -8.71 -2.52 -0.23
N ALA A 34 -8.17 -2.59 1.00
CA ALA A 34 -6.86 -3.19 1.22
C ALA A 34 -6.90 -4.73 1.26
N SER A 35 -8.01 -5.31 1.72
CA SER A 35 -8.17 -6.76 1.88
C SER A 35 -8.64 -7.46 0.60
N HIS A 36 -9.31 -6.74 -0.31
CA HIS A 36 -9.75 -7.32 -1.58
C HIS A 36 -8.55 -7.56 -2.50
N ARG A 37 -8.32 -8.83 -2.82
CA ARG A 37 -7.23 -9.31 -3.68
C ARG A 37 -7.81 -10.08 -4.87
N PRO A 38 -8.33 -9.39 -5.88
CA PRO A 38 -8.85 -10.04 -7.07
C PRO A 38 -7.76 -10.81 -7.80
N ARG A 39 -8.18 -11.82 -8.56
CA ARG A 39 -7.29 -12.56 -9.44
C ARG A 39 -6.77 -11.67 -10.56
N CYS A 40 -5.50 -11.86 -10.91
CA CYS A 40 -4.90 -11.23 -12.08
C CYS A 40 -4.27 -12.28 -13.00
N ASN A 41 -4.00 -11.86 -14.24
CA ASN A 41 -3.36 -12.71 -15.24
C ASN A 41 -1.83 -12.73 -15.09
N GLN A 42 -1.18 -13.62 -15.83
CA GLN A 42 0.28 -13.75 -15.84
C GLN A 42 0.98 -12.44 -16.23
N ALA A 43 0.42 -11.68 -17.18
CA ALA A 43 1.04 -10.42 -17.61
C ALA A 43 1.14 -9.39 -16.47
N LEU A 44 0.16 -9.32 -15.58
CA LEU A 44 0.23 -8.46 -14.40
C LEU A 44 1.20 -9.01 -13.36
N ALA A 45 1.29 -10.34 -13.23
CA ALA A 45 2.25 -11.02 -12.36
C ALA A 45 3.70 -10.83 -12.79
N ASP A 46 3.94 -10.75 -14.10
CA ASP A 46 5.26 -10.53 -14.70
C ASP A 46 5.66 -9.04 -14.74
N HIS A 47 4.77 -8.14 -14.30
CA HIS A 47 5.06 -6.72 -14.33
C HIS A 47 6.18 -6.37 -13.34
N PRO A 48 7.27 -5.68 -13.77
CA PRO A 48 8.50 -5.56 -12.98
C PRO A 48 8.34 -4.82 -11.65
N ASN A 49 7.31 -3.99 -11.54
CA ASN A 49 7.10 -3.15 -10.36
C ASN A 49 5.87 -3.54 -9.54
N ILE A 50 4.89 -4.25 -10.10
CA ILE A 50 3.64 -4.50 -9.37
C ILE A 50 3.87 -5.62 -8.37
N GLN A 51 3.46 -5.41 -7.12
CA GLN A 51 3.50 -6.48 -6.13
C GLN A 51 2.33 -7.43 -6.35
N VAL A 52 2.65 -8.66 -6.71
CA VAL A 52 1.67 -9.74 -6.94
C VAL A 52 1.96 -10.89 -5.99
N GLY A 53 0.90 -11.39 -5.35
CA GLY A 53 0.93 -12.57 -4.50
C GLY A 53 0.44 -13.82 -5.24
N ILE A 54 0.66 -14.97 -4.61
CA ILE A 54 0.08 -16.24 -5.04
C ILE A 54 -1.09 -16.54 -4.09
N ALA A 55 -2.28 -16.72 -4.65
CA ALA A 55 -3.45 -17.06 -3.85
C ALA A 55 -3.35 -18.49 -3.29
N ARG A 56 -4.06 -18.77 -2.19
CA ARG A 56 -4.02 -20.08 -1.51
C ARG A 56 -4.37 -21.28 -2.42
N ASN A 57 -5.27 -21.08 -3.39
CA ASN A 57 -5.67 -22.10 -4.35
C ASN A 57 -4.90 -22.02 -5.70
N GLY A 58 -3.69 -21.44 -5.70
CA GLY A 58 -2.85 -21.25 -6.88
C GLY A 58 -3.27 -20.06 -7.74
N GLY A 59 -2.43 -19.60 -8.68
CA GLY A 59 -2.70 -18.40 -9.51
C GLY A 59 -2.39 -17.07 -8.81
N PHE A 60 -2.45 -15.97 -9.55
CA PHE A 60 -1.98 -14.66 -9.09
C PHE A 60 -3.10 -13.78 -8.54
N GLU A 61 -2.76 -12.97 -7.53
CA GLU A 61 -3.64 -11.96 -6.96
C GLU A 61 -2.86 -10.70 -6.59
N THR A 62 -3.52 -9.55 -6.60
CA THR A 62 -2.95 -8.31 -6.09
C THR A 62 -4.05 -7.45 -5.49
N SER A 63 -3.76 -6.73 -4.40
CA SER A 63 -4.66 -5.71 -3.86
C SER A 63 -4.31 -4.34 -4.45
N PHE A 64 -5.16 -3.36 -4.13
CA PHE A 64 -4.85 -1.96 -4.41
C PHE A 64 -3.51 -1.52 -3.80
N VAL A 65 -3.14 -2.07 -2.64
CA VAL A 65 -1.84 -1.82 -1.99
C VAL A 65 -0.67 -2.33 -2.86
N GLY A 66 -0.82 -3.48 -3.51
CA GLY A 66 0.23 -4.03 -4.37
C GLY A 66 0.49 -3.19 -5.62
N LEU A 67 -0.56 -2.57 -6.17
CA LEU A 67 -0.45 -1.58 -7.25
C LEU A 67 0.23 -0.30 -6.78
N ILE A 68 -0.20 0.24 -5.64
CA ILE A 68 0.38 1.45 -5.02
C ILE A 68 1.87 1.25 -4.76
N ASN A 69 2.25 0.13 -4.14
CA ASN A 69 3.65 -0.14 -3.83
C ASN A 69 4.51 -0.24 -5.08
N GLY A 70 3.96 -0.74 -6.20
CA GLY A 70 4.67 -0.74 -7.46
C GLY A 70 4.90 0.64 -8.05
N PHE A 71 3.95 1.56 -7.85
CA PHE A 71 4.15 2.95 -8.23
C PHE A 71 5.15 3.66 -7.31
N LEU A 72 5.07 3.48 -5.99
CA LEU A 72 5.98 4.12 -5.04
C LEU A 72 7.44 3.68 -5.22
N ALA A 73 7.66 2.41 -5.58
CA ALA A 73 9.00 1.89 -5.90
C ALA A 73 9.68 2.66 -7.05
N LEU A 74 8.93 3.33 -7.93
CA LEU A 74 9.46 4.17 -9.01
C LEU A 74 9.82 5.59 -8.57
N GLN A 75 9.35 6.03 -7.40
CA GLN A 75 9.41 7.43 -6.97
C GLN A 75 10.46 7.66 -5.89
N ASP A 76 10.40 6.88 -4.81
CA ASP A 76 11.24 7.08 -3.63
C ASP A 76 11.76 5.77 -3.00
N GLU A 77 11.64 4.66 -3.74
CA GLU A 77 12.03 3.29 -3.34
C GLU A 77 11.40 2.79 -2.03
N ALA A 78 10.40 3.50 -1.50
CA ALA A 78 9.72 3.12 -0.27
C ALA A 78 8.49 2.24 -0.58
N ARG A 79 7.96 1.64 0.48
CA ARG A 79 6.71 0.86 0.41
C ARG A 79 5.74 1.28 1.49
N LEU A 80 4.48 1.00 1.21
CA LEU A 80 3.37 1.07 2.14
C LEU A 80 3.16 -0.31 2.77
N ALA A 81 3.06 -0.35 4.09
CA ALA A 81 2.52 -1.47 4.84
C ALA A 81 1.13 -1.11 5.38
N VAL A 82 0.30 -2.14 5.51
CA VAL A 82 -0.99 -2.06 6.21
C VAL A 82 -0.84 -2.80 7.53
N CYS A 83 -1.06 -2.10 8.62
CA CYS A 83 -1.01 -2.65 9.97
C CYS A 83 -2.40 -3.13 10.37
N TYR A 84 -2.46 -4.31 10.96
CA TYR A 84 -3.69 -4.91 11.45
C TYR A 84 -3.60 -5.18 12.94
N ASP A 85 -4.71 -5.02 13.65
CA ASP A 85 -4.85 -5.51 15.02
C ASP A 85 -4.99 -7.05 15.07
N GLU A 86 -5.08 -7.60 16.28
CA GLU A 86 -5.25 -9.04 16.51
C GLU A 86 -6.55 -9.62 15.93
N THR A 87 -7.53 -8.77 15.62
CA THR A 87 -8.81 -9.15 15.03
C THR A 87 -8.81 -9.08 13.49
N GLY A 88 -7.70 -8.64 12.91
CA GLY A 88 -7.55 -8.46 11.46
C GLY A 88 -8.14 -7.16 10.92
N ARG A 89 -8.40 -6.17 11.79
CA ARG A 89 -8.85 -4.83 11.38
C ARG A 89 -7.65 -3.93 11.11
N ILE A 90 -7.73 -3.13 10.06
CA ILE A 90 -6.70 -2.12 9.77
C ILE A 90 -6.71 -1.07 10.87
N ILE A 91 -5.52 -0.81 11.41
CA ILE A 91 -5.30 0.24 12.41
C ILE A 91 -4.48 1.40 11.85
N GLU A 92 -3.64 1.16 10.84
CA GLU A 92 -2.74 2.17 10.30
C GLU A 92 -2.20 1.75 8.92
N PHE A 93 -1.92 2.75 8.09
CA PHE A 93 -1.00 2.62 6.96
C PHE A 93 0.35 3.24 7.32
N MET A 94 1.46 2.55 7.06
CA MET A 94 2.80 3.05 7.41
C MET A 94 3.80 2.92 6.26
N ARG A 95 4.81 3.79 6.26
CA ARG A 95 5.97 3.70 5.36
C ARG A 95 6.96 2.67 5.89
N ILE A 96 7.49 1.82 5.01
CA ILE A 96 8.58 0.85 5.27
C ILE A 96 9.69 0.95 4.22
#